data_AF-A0A3P9C7K1-F1
#
_entry.id   AF-A0A3P9C7K1-F1
#
_cell.length_a   1.000
_cell.length_b   1.000
_cell.length_c   1.000
_cell.angle_alpha   90.00
_cell.angle_beta   90.00
_cell.angle_gamma   90.00
#
_symmetry.space_group_name_H-M   'P 1'
#
loop_
_entity.id
_entity.type
_entity.pdbx_description
1 polymer ?
#
loop_
_entity_poly.entity_id
_entity_poly.type
_entity_poly.pdbx_seq_one_letter_code
_entity_poly.pdbx_strand_id
1 'polypeptide(L)'
;TMFPAKLALSTLKRIHHGACYRYGPPSDSRVWKRKPKNQSAIWSSIRLLETQQNGRRRFSLSAATIVNSAPVHVQPYLRLMRLDKPIGTWLLYLPCTWSIALAANPGCFPDLGMLTLFGTGALLMRGAGCTINDMWDKDFDKKVSRTASRPIASGEISRMQALVFLGGQLSLALGVLLCLNYYSIALGAASLSLVITYPLMKRFTYWPQFVLGLTFNWGALLGWSAIKGSCDWSVCLPLYFSGVMWTLVYDTIYAHQEDDIKVGVKSTALSGFVVAMMSGLVLAGVNAEQTLPYYAVLTGVAMHLTNQIYTLDINKPEDCWKKFVSNRNLGLLLFLGIVVGNLWKE
;
A
#
# COMPACT_ATOMS: atom_id res chain seq x y z
N THR A 1 -0.67 -16.11 -40.40
CA THR A 1 -1.92 -16.84 -40.64
C THR A 1 -2.98 -16.34 -39.67
N MET A 2 -4.07 -15.81 -40.23
CA MET A 2 -5.23 -15.18 -39.58
C MET A 2 -5.90 -16.06 -38.53
N PHE A 3 -6.40 -15.46 -37.43
CA PHE A 3 -7.83 -15.40 -37.08
C PHE A 3 -8.07 -14.42 -35.89
N PRO A 4 -9.04 -13.47 -35.97
CA PRO A 4 -9.16 -12.37 -35.01
C PRO A 4 -10.30 -12.57 -33.98
N ALA A 5 -10.04 -12.22 -32.72
CA ALA A 5 -11.02 -12.16 -31.64
C ALA A 5 -11.91 -10.90 -31.75
N LYS A 6 -12.93 -10.96 -32.61
CA LYS A 6 -14.14 -10.14 -32.51
C LYS A 6 -15.24 -10.97 -31.87
N LEU A 7 -15.34 -11.02 -30.55
CA LEU A 7 -16.55 -11.48 -29.85
C LEU A 7 -16.55 -11.05 -28.36
N ALA A 8 -16.81 -9.77 -28.10
CA ALA A 8 -17.22 -9.28 -26.77
C ALA A 8 -18.05 -7.99 -26.91
N LEU A 9 -18.95 -7.98 -27.89
CA LEU A 9 -19.83 -6.84 -28.19
C LEU A 9 -21.22 -7.37 -28.61
N SER A 10 -21.81 -8.22 -27.77
CA SER A 10 -23.19 -8.69 -27.98
C SER A 10 -23.83 -9.22 -26.69
N THR A 11 -23.94 -8.39 -25.64
CA THR A 11 -24.91 -8.64 -24.54
C THR A 11 -25.38 -7.35 -23.85
N LEU A 12 -25.53 -6.26 -24.61
CA LEU A 12 -26.14 -5.01 -24.15
C LEU A 12 -27.28 -4.64 -25.09
N LYS A 13 -28.45 -5.29 -24.93
CA LYS A 13 -29.75 -4.84 -25.47
C LYS A 13 -30.93 -5.62 -24.89
N ARG A 14 -31.70 -4.96 -24.01
CA ARG A 14 -33.14 -5.08 -23.64
C ARG A 14 -33.27 -4.66 -22.17
N ILE A 15 -33.39 -3.37 -21.84
CA ILE A 15 -34.57 -2.47 -21.91
C ILE A 15 -35.78 -2.97 -21.12
N HIS A 16 -36.09 -2.18 -20.09
CA HIS A 16 -37.35 -1.94 -19.36
C HIS A 16 -38.67 -2.29 -20.10
N HIS A 17 -39.64 -2.84 -19.36
CA HIS A 17 -41.00 -2.29 -19.17
C HIS A 17 -41.82 -3.20 -18.22
N GLY A 18 -42.60 -2.60 -17.32
CA GLY A 18 -43.49 -3.32 -16.40
C GLY A 18 -44.90 -3.56 -16.96
N ALA A 19 -45.68 -4.40 -16.26
CA ALA A 19 -47.14 -4.38 -16.25
C ALA A 19 -47.71 -5.29 -15.14
N CYS A 20 -48.86 -4.86 -14.59
CA CYS A 20 -49.70 -5.42 -13.52
C CYS A 20 -50.49 -6.70 -13.85
N TYR A 21 -51.24 -7.17 -12.82
CA TYR A 21 -52.44 -8.05 -12.75
C TYR A 21 -52.16 -9.49 -12.26
N ARG A 22 -52.92 -10.17 -11.36
CA ARG A 22 -54.09 -9.91 -10.47
C ARG A 22 -54.38 -11.20 -9.65
N TYR A 23 -54.98 -11.08 -8.45
CA TYR A 23 -55.80 -12.04 -7.64
C TYR A 23 -55.24 -13.45 -7.26
N GLY A 24 -55.42 -14.03 -6.06
CA GLY A 24 -56.22 -13.77 -4.85
C GLY A 24 -55.94 -14.80 -3.71
N PRO A 25 -56.56 -14.66 -2.51
CA PRO A 25 -56.21 -15.30 -1.20
C PRO A 25 -57.20 -16.47 -0.84
N PRO A 26 -57.35 -17.08 0.39
CA PRO A 26 -57.11 -16.60 1.79
C PRO A 26 -56.62 -17.65 2.85
N SER A 27 -56.31 -17.26 4.09
CA SER A 27 -57.17 -17.52 5.26
C SER A 27 -56.64 -16.90 6.57
N ASP A 28 -57.61 -16.56 7.42
CA ASP A 28 -57.62 -15.73 8.64
C ASP A 28 -57.18 -16.51 9.90
N SER A 29 -56.56 -15.84 10.89
CA SER A 29 -57.00 -15.93 12.30
C SER A 29 -56.17 -15.05 13.25
N ARG A 30 -56.92 -14.21 13.96
CA ARG A 30 -56.52 -13.27 15.02
C ARG A 30 -56.20 -13.99 16.34
N VAL A 31 -55.17 -13.51 17.05
CA VAL A 31 -55.04 -13.68 18.52
C VAL A 31 -54.72 -12.31 19.16
N TRP A 32 -55.39 -12.04 20.28
CA TRP A 32 -55.50 -10.73 20.96
C TRP A 32 -54.68 -10.66 22.28
N LYS A 33 -54.15 -9.45 22.58
CA LYS A 33 -53.79 -8.81 23.90
C LYS A 33 -52.61 -9.43 24.70
N ARG A 34 -51.69 -8.69 25.34
CA ARG A 34 -51.76 -7.47 26.18
C ARG A 34 -50.41 -6.69 26.17
N LYS A 35 -50.43 -5.35 26.31
CA LYS A 35 -49.24 -4.50 26.56
C LYS A 35 -49.24 -3.98 28.01
N PRO A 36 -48.11 -3.94 28.73
CA PRO A 36 -47.98 -3.16 29.97
C PRO A 36 -47.57 -1.70 29.68
N LYS A 37 -48.29 -0.75 30.27
CA LYS A 37 -47.97 0.69 30.31
C LYS A 37 -46.88 0.94 31.36
N ASN A 38 -45.61 1.05 30.95
CA ASN A 38 -44.59 1.91 31.62
C ASN A 38 -43.19 1.88 31.01
N GLN A 39 -43.01 1.31 29.81
CA GLN A 39 -41.69 1.24 29.18
C GLN A 39 -41.18 2.61 28.66
N SER A 40 -42.06 3.55 28.28
CA SER A 40 -41.63 4.74 27.50
C SER A 40 -40.70 5.71 28.23
N ALA A 41 -40.81 5.84 29.56
CA ALA A 41 -40.00 6.77 30.35
C ALA A 41 -38.56 6.28 30.58
N ILE A 42 -38.37 4.97 30.63
CA ILE A 42 -37.04 4.34 30.76
C ILE A 42 -36.32 4.41 29.41
N TRP A 43 -37.03 4.16 28.30
CA TRP A 43 -36.46 4.26 26.95
C TRP A 43 -36.09 5.69 26.55
N SER A 44 -36.83 6.72 27.00
CA SER A 44 -36.45 8.12 26.73
C SER A 44 -35.18 8.53 27.47
N SER A 45 -35.00 8.05 28.71
CA SER A 45 -33.83 8.33 29.54
C SER A 45 -32.57 7.62 29.03
N ILE A 46 -32.70 6.37 28.58
CA ILE A 46 -31.62 5.62 27.91
C ILE A 46 -31.25 6.29 26.57
N ARG A 47 -32.23 6.76 25.80
CA ARG A 47 -32.00 7.45 24.52
C ARG A 47 -31.32 8.81 24.70
N LEU A 48 -31.57 9.51 25.82
CA LEU A 48 -30.88 10.75 26.21
C LEU A 48 -29.43 10.48 26.66
N LEU A 49 -29.17 9.35 27.32
CA LEU A 49 -27.81 8.93 27.68
C LEU A 49 -27.00 8.46 26.44
N GLU A 50 -27.62 7.79 25.48
CA GLU A 50 -26.98 7.41 24.21
C GLU A 50 -26.69 8.62 23.29
N THR A 51 -27.52 9.65 23.31
CA THR A 51 -27.28 10.87 22.51
C THR A 51 -26.18 11.76 23.09
N GLN A 52 -25.87 11.66 24.39
CA GLN A 52 -24.76 12.39 25.02
C GLN A 52 -23.39 11.73 24.81
N GLN A 53 -23.31 10.44 24.47
CA GLN A 53 -22.03 9.76 24.20
C GLN A 53 -21.45 10.02 22.80
N ASN A 54 -22.22 10.63 21.88
CA ASN A 54 -21.81 10.82 20.48
C ASN A 54 -21.09 12.15 20.20
N GLY A 55 -20.74 12.92 21.24
CA GLY A 55 -20.14 14.25 21.13
C GLY A 55 -18.61 14.33 21.22
N ARG A 56 -17.90 13.21 21.48
CA ARG A 56 -16.43 13.23 21.41
C ARG A 56 -16.00 12.96 19.97
N ARG A 57 -15.81 14.03 19.18
CA ARG A 57 -14.96 13.97 17.99
C ARG A 57 -13.61 13.42 18.43
N ARG A 58 -13.38 12.12 18.25
CA ARG A 58 -12.02 11.56 18.32
C ARG A 58 -11.23 12.34 17.29
N PHE A 59 -10.29 13.16 17.75
CA PHE A 59 -9.27 13.72 16.88
C PHE A 59 -8.48 12.54 16.32
N SER A 60 -8.93 12.03 15.19
CA SER A 60 -8.17 11.11 14.36
C SER A 60 -7.41 11.98 13.38
N LEU A 61 -6.11 12.14 13.63
CA LEU A 61 -5.14 12.64 12.66
C LEU A 61 -4.98 11.60 11.54
N SER A 62 -6.05 11.37 10.78
CA SER A 62 -5.99 10.54 9.58
C SER A 62 -5.35 11.35 8.46
N ALA A 63 -4.58 10.70 7.59
CA ALA A 63 -3.98 11.36 6.44
C ALA A 63 -5.04 12.01 5.54
N ALA A 64 -6.21 11.38 5.42
CA ALA A 64 -7.38 11.96 4.74
C ALA A 64 -7.88 13.25 5.43
N THR A 65 -7.87 13.32 6.76
CA THR A 65 -8.23 14.54 7.50
C THR A 65 -7.28 15.69 7.17
N ILE A 66 -5.97 15.41 7.07
CA ILE A 66 -4.95 16.40 6.71
C ILE A 66 -5.23 16.93 5.29
N VAL A 67 -5.48 16.04 4.33
CA VAL A 67 -5.80 16.41 2.95
C VAL A 67 -7.08 17.25 2.88
N ASN A 68 -8.13 16.85 3.59
CA ASN A 68 -9.42 17.56 3.61
C ASN A 68 -9.33 18.93 4.32
N SER A 69 -8.31 19.14 5.16
CA SER A 69 -8.07 20.42 5.84
C SER A 69 -7.22 21.38 5.00
N ALA A 70 -6.61 20.91 3.91
CA ALA A 70 -5.82 21.75 3.01
C ALA A 70 -6.72 22.69 2.16
N PRO A 71 -6.17 23.79 1.60
CA PRO A 71 -6.92 24.67 0.72
C PRO A 71 -7.57 23.92 -0.44
N VAL A 72 -8.82 24.26 -0.80
CA VAL A 72 -9.65 23.53 -1.78
C VAL A 72 -8.93 23.30 -3.11
N HIS A 73 -8.13 24.27 -3.57
CA HIS A 73 -7.36 24.16 -4.82
C HIS A 73 -6.20 23.17 -4.77
N VAL A 74 -5.69 22.85 -3.57
CA VAL A 74 -4.55 21.95 -3.34
C VAL A 74 -5.00 20.51 -3.10
N GLN A 75 -6.21 20.30 -2.57
CA GLN A 75 -6.73 18.97 -2.25
C GLN A 75 -6.69 17.99 -3.44
N PRO A 76 -7.06 18.38 -4.69
CA PRO A 76 -6.98 17.47 -5.83
C PRO A 76 -5.55 16.96 -6.08
N TYR A 77 -4.53 17.80 -5.89
CA TYR A 77 -3.12 17.42 -6.07
C TYR A 77 -2.64 16.48 -4.96
N LEU A 78 -3.05 16.72 -3.71
CA LEU A 78 -2.74 15.83 -2.58
C LEU A 78 -3.40 14.46 -2.74
N ARG A 79 -4.65 14.42 -3.22
CA ARG A 79 -5.34 13.17 -3.57
C ARG A 79 -4.70 12.47 -4.77
N LEU A 80 -4.22 13.23 -5.76
CA LEU A 80 -3.53 12.70 -6.94
C LEU A 80 -2.26 11.94 -6.52
N MET A 81 -1.45 12.52 -5.63
CA MET A 81 -0.26 11.86 -5.07
C MET A 81 -0.56 10.84 -3.95
N ARG A 82 -1.84 10.53 -3.69
CA ARG A 82 -2.33 9.58 -2.67
C ARG A 82 -1.89 9.91 -1.24
N LEU A 83 -1.77 11.20 -0.92
CA LEU A 83 -1.42 11.62 0.44
C LEU A 83 -2.52 11.29 1.45
N ASP A 84 -3.77 11.14 1.01
CA ASP A 84 -4.91 10.65 1.78
C ASP A 84 -4.79 9.15 2.15
N LYS A 85 -4.04 8.38 1.35
CA LYS A 85 -3.83 6.93 1.49
C LYS A 85 -2.33 6.58 1.44
N PRO A 86 -1.55 6.92 2.49
CA PRO A 86 -0.09 6.93 2.45
C PRO A 86 0.56 5.54 2.51
N ILE A 87 -0.22 4.45 2.52
CA ILE A 87 0.32 3.09 2.64
C ILE A 87 1.37 2.78 1.57
N GLY A 88 1.16 3.22 0.32
CA GLY A 88 2.14 3.02 -0.75
C GLY A 88 3.45 3.78 -0.52
N THR A 89 3.40 4.96 0.10
CA THR A 89 4.60 5.73 0.46
C THR A 89 5.37 5.03 1.57
N TRP A 90 4.68 4.49 2.57
CA TRP A 90 5.30 3.68 3.62
C TRP A 90 5.99 2.45 3.05
N LEU A 91 5.33 1.70 2.17
CA LEU A 91 5.91 0.49 1.57
C LEU A 91 7.13 0.78 0.70
N LEU A 92 7.19 1.96 0.05
CA LEU A 92 8.38 2.41 -0.68
C LEU A 92 9.49 2.89 0.27
N TYR A 93 9.14 3.51 1.40
CA TYR A 93 10.10 4.11 2.33
C TYR A 93 10.75 3.09 3.28
N LEU A 94 10.00 2.10 3.77
CA LEU A 94 10.47 1.17 4.80
C LEU A 94 11.74 0.39 4.40
N PRO A 95 11.87 -0.15 3.18
CA PRO A 95 13.12 -0.79 2.73
C PRO A 95 14.33 0.15 2.82
N CYS A 96 14.15 1.45 2.55
CA CYS A 96 15.20 2.46 2.73
C CYS A 96 15.60 2.56 4.20
N THR A 97 14.62 2.62 5.11
CA THR A 97 14.89 2.76 6.55
C THR A 97 15.63 1.55 7.12
N TRP A 98 15.29 0.33 6.68
CA TRP A 98 15.98 -0.89 7.12
C TRP A 98 17.45 -0.86 6.72
N SER A 99 17.70 -0.45 5.48
CA SER A 99 19.04 -0.40 4.90
C SER A 99 19.90 0.70 5.54
N ILE A 100 19.34 1.91 5.72
CA ILE A 100 20.00 3.02 6.41
C ILE A 100 20.32 2.63 7.86
N ALA A 101 19.39 1.97 8.55
CA ALA A 101 19.63 1.50 9.90
C ALA A 101 20.72 0.43 9.91
N LEU A 102 20.64 -0.61 9.08
CA LEU A 102 21.66 -1.66 9.01
C LEU A 102 23.07 -1.11 8.71
N ALA A 103 23.17 -0.05 7.92
CA ALA A 103 24.43 0.61 7.58
C ALA A 103 24.97 1.55 8.68
N ALA A 104 24.18 1.86 9.71
CA ALA A 104 24.63 2.68 10.83
C ALA A 104 25.82 2.03 11.55
N ASN A 105 26.69 2.85 12.13
CA ASN A 105 27.81 2.34 12.93
C ASN A 105 27.29 1.62 14.18
N PRO A 106 28.03 0.61 14.69
CA PRO A 106 27.73 -0.04 15.96
C PRO A 106 27.43 0.97 17.08
N GLY A 107 26.43 0.70 17.92
CA GLY A 107 26.02 1.56 19.03
C GLY A 107 25.32 2.87 18.62
N CYS A 108 25.17 3.17 17.32
CA CYS A 108 24.62 4.44 16.85
C CYS A 108 23.19 4.33 16.33
N PHE A 109 22.43 5.41 16.48
CA PHE A 109 21.15 5.56 15.78
C PHE A 109 21.36 5.77 14.27
N PRO A 110 20.37 5.39 13.43
CA PRO A 110 20.39 5.73 12.01
C PRO A 110 20.44 7.23 11.79
N ASP A 111 21.11 7.66 10.72
CA ASP A 111 21.22 9.06 10.35
C ASP A 111 19.82 9.65 10.06
N LEU A 112 19.39 10.59 10.90
CA LEU A 112 18.07 11.23 10.79
C LEU A 112 17.94 12.07 9.51
N GLY A 113 19.04 12.68 9.05
CA GLY A 113 19.07 13.43 7.80
C GLY A 113 18.74 12.52 6.62
N MET A 114 19.39 11.37 6.52
CA MET A 114 19.14 10.37 5.47
C MET A 114 17.73 9.78 5.58
N LEU A 115 17.24 9.48 6.78
CA LEU A 115 15.84 9.06 6.95
C LEU A 115 14.86 10.11 6.41
N THR A 116 15.04 11.39 6.76
CA THR A 116 14.15 12.46 6.27
C THR A 116 14.27 12.67 4.75
N LEU A 117 15.48 12.58 4.20
CA LEU A 117 15.76 12.74 2.78
C LEU A 117 15.10 11.62 1.96
N PHE A 118 15.28 10.36 2.38
CA PHE A 118 14.63 9.21 1.75
C PHE A 118 13.11 9.19 1.97
N GLY A 119 12.62 9.68 3.11
CA GLY A 119 11.18 9.83 3.35
C GLY A 119 10.54 10.83 2.39
N THR A 120 11.22 11.97 2.17
CA THR A 120 10.81 12.99 1.20
C THR A 120 10.87 12.43 -0.23
N GLY A 121 11.96 11.74 -0.59
CA GLY A 121 12.11 11.07 -1.87
C GLY A 121 11.00 10.04 -2.13
N ALA A 122 10.69 9.20 -1.14
CA ALA A 122 9.62 8.20 -1.25
C ALA A 122 8.23 8.84 -1.42
N LEU A 123 7.95 9.94 -0.72
CA LEU A 123 6.69 10.68 -0.88
C LEU A 123 6.57 11.24 -2.31
N LEU A 124 7.63 11.88 -2.82
CA LEU A 124 7.66 12.48 -4.14
C LEU A 124 7.57 11.42 -5.25
N MET A 125 8.38 10.37 -5.17
CA MET A 125 8.43 9.31 -6.18
C MET A 125 7.17 8.45 -6.20
N ARG A 126 6.59 8.15 -5.03
CA ARG A 126 5.28 7.49 -4.98
C ARG A 126 4.21 8.37 -5.60
N GLY A 127 4.23 9.66 -5.27
CA GLY A 127 3.34 10.65 -5.85
C GLY A 127 3.43 10.72 -7.37
N ALA A 128 4.64 10.81 -7.91
CA ALA A 128 4.89 10.82 -9.35
C ALA A 128 4.38 9.55 -10.03
N GLY A 129 4.63 8.38 -9.45
CA GLY A 129 4.10 7.10 -9.95
C GLY A 129 2.58 7.06 -9.97
N CYS A 130 1.91 7.61 -8.94
CA CYS A 130 0.45 7.74 -8.92
C CYS A 130 -0.05 8.72 -10.00
N THR A 131 0.61 9.86 -10.19
CA THR A 131 0.27 10.82 -11.24
C THR A 131 0.37 10.20 -12.63
N ILE A 132 1.47 9.48 -12.94
CA ILE A 132 1.67 8.80 -14.23
C ILE A 132 0.59 7.74 -14.46
N ASN A 133 0.29 6.91 -13.44
CA ASN A 133 -0.74 5.88 -13.54
C ASN A 133 -2.12 6.49 -13.83
N ASP A 134 -2.54 7.53 -13.09
CA ASP A 134 -3.83 8.19 -13.30
C ASP A 134 -3.90 8.91 -14.68
N MET A 135 -2.76 9.39 -15.20
CA MET A 135 -2.70 9.98 -16.54
C MET A 135 -2.92 8.95 -17.66
N TRP A 136 -2.33 7.75 -17.54
CA TRP A 136 -2.50 6.68 -18.52
C TRP A 136 -3.84 5.96 -18.41
N ASP A 137 -4.35 5.76 -17.19
CA ASP A 137 -5.56 4.98 -16.94
C ASP A 137 -6.83 5.85 -16.96
N LYS A 138 -6.74 7.17 -17.23
CA LYS A 138 -7.85 8.14 -17.18
C LYS A 138 -9.18 7.62 -17.76
N ASP A 139 -9.16 7.09 -18.98
CA ASP A 139 -10.39 6.68 -19.68
C ASP A 139 -10.95 5.34 -19.17
N PHE A 140 -10.09 4.51 -18.59
CA PHE A 140 -10.48 3.28 -17.91
C PHE A 140 -11.03 3.59 -16.52
N ASP A 141 -10.35 4.43 -15.75
CA ASP A 141 -10.73 4.82 -14.39
C ASP A 141 -12.11 5.48 -14.34
N LYS A 142 -12.50 6.24 -15.36
CA LYS A 142 -13.85 6.79 -15.48
C LYS A 142 -14.97 5.75 -15.49
N LYS A 143 -14.67 4.51 -15.92
CA LYS A 143 -15.65 3.42 -16.06
C LYS A 143 -15.75 2.55 -14.81
N VAL A 144 -14.83 2.69 -13.86
CA VAL A 144 -14.74 1.85 -12.66
C VAL A 144 -15.18 2.67 -11.45
N SER A 145 -16.23 2.23 -10.74
CA SER A 145 -16.84 2.96 -9.61
C SER A 145 -15.84 3.40 -8.53
N ARG A 146 -14.85 2.55 -8.24
CA ARG A 146 -13.78 2.82 -7.24
C ARG A 146 -12.81 3.92 -7.67
N THR A 147 -12.54 4.08 -8.96
CA THR A 147 -11.50 4.98 -9.48
C THR A 147 -12.06 6.16 -10.28
N ALA A 148 -13.37 6.19 -10.53
CA ALA A 148 -14.06 7.27 -11.21
C ALA A 148 -13.92 8.63 -10.48
N SER A 149 -13.73 8.61 -9.16
CA SER A 149 -13.52 9.80 -8.33
C SER A 149 -12.07 10.31 -8.30
N ARG A 150 -11.14 9.66 -9.01
CA ARG A 150 -9.75 10.14 -9.09
C ARG A 150 -9.69 11.53 -9.74
N PRO A 151 -8.77 12.43 -9.34
CA PRO A 151 -8.77 13.83 -9.81
C PRO A 151 -8.68 14.00 -11.33
N ILE A 152 -7.90 13.17 -12.02
CA ILE A 152 -7.74 13.23 -13.48
C ILE A 152 -8.94 12.58 -14.21
N ALA A 153 -9.51 11.52 -13.63
CA ALA A 153 -10.66 10.80 -14.18
C ALA A 153 -11.95 11.64 -14.08
N SER A 154 -12.19 12.25 -12.91
CA SER A 154 -13.31 13.15 -12.63
C SER A 154 -13.21 14.50 -13.34
N GLY A 155 -12.00 14.89 -13.76
CA GLY A 155 -11.76 16.17 -14.45
C GLY A 155 -11.43 17.34 -13.53
N GLU A 156 -11.26 17.10 -12.23
CA GLU A 156 -10.78 18.12 -11.27
C GLU A 156 -9.38 18.64 -11.62
N ILE A 157 -8.53 17.80 -12.22
CA ILE A 157 -7.20 18.16 -12.71
C ILE A 157 -7.12 17.91 -14.23
N SER A 158 -6.74 18.95 -14.98
CA SER A 158 -6.47 18.83 -16.42
C SER A 158 -5.18 18.06 -16.70
N ARG A 159 -5.03 17.52 -17.92
CA ARG A 159 -3.81 16.80 -18.33
C ARG A 159 -2.56 17.68 -18.22
N MET A 160 -2.67 18.96 -18.57
CA MET A 160 -1.54 19.89 -18.49
C MET A 160 -1.14 20.19 -17.03
N GLN A 161 -2.11 20.40 -16.14
CA GLN A 161 -1.84 20.55 -14.71
C GLN A 161 -1.19 19.30 -14.11
N ALA A 162 -1.64 18.11 -14.49
CA ALA A 162 -1.02 16.85 -14.06
C ALA A 162 0.42 16.72 -14.56
N LEU A 163 0.70 17.12 -15.81
CA LEU A 163 2.05 17.11 -16.37
C LEU A 163 2.99 18.09 -15.65
N VAL A 164 2.54 19.32 -15.38
CA VAL A 164 3.32 20.31 -14.60
C VAL A 164 3.58 19.80 -13.19
N PHE A 165 2.57 19.22 -12.53
CA PHE A 165 2.72 18.65 -11.20
C PHE A 165 3.71 17.48 -11.18
N LEU A 166 3.61 16.57 -12.17
CA LEU A 166 4.57 15.48 -12.36
C LEU A 166 5.99 16.01 -12.54
N GLY A 167 6.17 17.03 -13.39
CA GLY A 167 7.46 17.69 -13.59
C GLY A 167 8.04 18.25 -12.28
N GLY A 168 7.21 18.89 -11.47
CA GLY A 168 7.59 19.36 -10.13
C GLY A 168 7.99 18.23 -9.19
N GLN A 169 7.21 17.15 -9.12
CA GLN A 169 7.51 15.98 -8.29
C GLN A 169 8.85 15.34 -8.67
N LEU A 170 9.08 15.13 -9.97
CA LEU A 170 10.33 14.53 -10.49
C LEU A 170 11.53 15.46 -10.30
N SER A 171 11.36 16.77 -10.48
CA SER A 171 12.44 17.75 -10.27
C SER A 171 12.88 17.79 -8.80
N LEU A 172 11.92 17.79 -7.87
CA LEU A 172 12.21 17.74 -6.44
C LEU A 172 12.85 16.39 -6.05
N ALA A 173 12.36 15.28 -6.60
CA ALA A 173 12.94 13.96 -6.35
C ALA A 173 14.37 13.85 -6.89
N LEU A 174 14.65 14.46 -8.05
CA LEU A 174 16.01 14.59 -8.57
C LEU A 174 16.89 15.43 -7.65
N GLY A 175 16.37 16.56 -7.13
CA GLY A 175 17.09 17.36 -6.13
C GLY A 175 17.48 16.55 -4.90
N VAL A 176 16.56 15.74 -4.37
CA VAL A 176 16.81 14.79 -3.27
C VAL A 176 17.92 13.79 -3.65
N LEU A 177 17.87 13.21 -4.86
CA LEU A 177 18.87 12.26 -5.33
C LEU A 177 20.27 12.90 -5.43
N LEU A 178 20.35 14.13 -5.95
CA LEU A 178 21.60 14.87 -6.12
C LEU A 178 22.24 15.31 -4.78
N CYS A 179 21.50 15.24 -3.66
CA CYS A 179 22.06 15.43 -2.33
C CYS A 179 22.80 14.19 -1.80
N LEU A 180 22.76 13.05 -2.49
CA LEU A 180 23.47 11.82 -2.10
C LEU A 180 24.90 11.80 -2.67
N ASN A 181 25.69 10.82 -2.24
CA ASN A 181 27.01 10.57 -2.81
C ASN A 181 26.93 10.06 -4.27
N TYR A 182 28.02 10.17 -5.03
CA TYR A 182 28.06 9.82 -6.46
C TYR A 182 27.65 8.37 -6.75
N TYR A 183 28.04 7.42 -5.89
CA TYR A 183 27.67 6.02 -6.05
C TYR A 183 26.15 5.86 -5.93
N SER A 184 25.54 6.47 -4.91
CA SER A 184 24.09 6.48 -4.73
C SER A 184 23.36 7.23 -5.84
N ILE A 185 23.91 8.33 -6.37
CA ILE A 185 23.33 9.01 -7.53
C ILE A 185 23.24 8.06 -8.73
N ALA A 186 24.35 7.39 -9.07
CA ALA A 186 24.40 6.44 -10.17
C ALA A 186 23.45 5.24 -9.94
N LEU A 187 23.45 4.68 -8.73
CA LEU A 187 22.59 3.56 -8.37
C LEU A 187 21.10 3.94 -8.36
N GLY A 188 20.77 5.15 -7.91
CA GLY A 188 19.42 5.71 -7.95
C GLY A 188 18.97 5.95 -9.39
N ALA A 189 19.83 6.49 -10.25
CA ALA A 189 19.55 6.67 -11.68
C ALA A 189 19.30 5.32 -12.38
N ALA A 190 20.05 4.26 -12.02
CA ALA A 190 19.84 2.92 -12.56
C ALA A 190 18.43 2.36 -12.29
N SER A 191 17.81 2.75 -11.17
CA SER A 191 16.43 2.35 -10.83
C SER A 191 15.38 2.83 -11.83
N LEU A 192 15.65 3.91 -12.57
CA LEU A 192 14.72 4.48 -13.54
C LEU A 192 14.36 3.48 -14.65
N SER A 193 15.29 2.58 -15.00
CA SER A 193 15.03 1.49 -15.94
C SER A 193 13.85 0.63 -15.49
N LEU A 194 13.80 0.25 -14.20
CA LEU A 194 12.71 -0.52 -13.63
C LEU A 194 11.43 0.30 -13.49
N VAL A 195 11.53 1.56 -13.07
CA VAL A 195 10.39 2.47 -12.90
C VAL A 195 9.66 2.70 -14.22
N ILE A 196 10.41 2.91 -15.32
CA ILE A 196 9.86 3.11 -16.66
C ILE A 196 9.26 1.80 -17.20
N THR A 197 9.88 0.67 -16.90
CA THR A 197 9.45 -0.64 -17.42
C THR A 197 8.21 -1.17 -16.69
N TYR A 198 8.07 -0.94 -15.38
CA TYR A 198 6.98 -1.49 -14.56
C TYR A 198 5.56 -1.29 -15.13
N PRO A 199 5.15 -0.10 -15.58
CA PRO A 199 3.82 0.10 -16.14
C PRO A 199 3.56 -0.70 -17.42
N LEU A 200 4.60 -0.93 -18.23
CA LEU A 200 4.53 -1.76 -19.42
C LEU A 200 4.36 -3.24 -19.04
N MET A 201 4.95 -3.68 -17.93
CA MET A 201 4.92 -5.08 -17.51
C MET A 201 3.51 -5.58 -17.23
N LYS A 202 2.58 -4.72 -16.80
CA LYS A 202 1.16 -5.09 -16.67
C LYS A 202 0.53 -5.62 -17.97
N ARG A 203 1.13 -5.31 -19.13
CA ARG A 203 0.65 -5.73 -20.46
C ARG A 203 1.37 -6.96 -21.00
N PHE A 204 2.53 -7.31 -20.46
CA PHE A 204 3.40 -8.37 -20.98
C PHE A 204 3.56 -9.56 -20.04
N THR A 205 3.39 -9.37 -18.72
CA THR A 205 3.51 -10.45 -17.74
C THR A 205 2.25 -10.63 -16.92
N TYR A 206 2.00 -11.87 -16.50
CA TYR A 206 0.98 -12.23 -15.54
C TYR A 206 1.40 -11.93 -14.09
N TRP A 207 2.67 -11.56 -13.86
CA TRP A 207 3.24 -11.33 -12.53
C TRP A 207 3.82 -9.90 -12.39
N PRO A 208 3.02 -8.84 -12.58
CA PRO A 208 3.49 -7.46 -12.43
C PRO A 208 3.95 -7.15 -11.00
N GLN A 209 3.51 -7.91 -10.00
CA GLN A 209 3.89 -7.76 -8.59
C GLN A 209 5.38 -8.02 -8.37
N PHE A 210 6.00 -8.91 -9.16
CA PHE A 210 7.43 -9.16 -9.06
C PHE A 210 8.24 -7.94 -9.48
N VAL A 211 7.87 -7.33 -10.60
CA VAL A 211 8.52 -6.10 -11.10
C VAL A 211 8.25 -4.93 -10.17
N LEU A 212 7.04 -4.85 -9.59
CA LEU A 212 6.75 -3.90 -8.52
C LEU A 212 7.70 -4.10 -7.34
N GLY A 213 7.90 -5.34 -6.90
CA GLY A 213 8.85 -5.67 -5.84
C GLY A 213 10.26 -5.19 -6.14
N LEU A 214 10.75 -5.39 -7.36
CA LEU A 214 12.06 -4.87 -7.78
C LEU A 214 12.12 -3.33 -7.67
N THR A 215 11.08 -2.62 -8.11
CA THR A 215 11.04 -1.16 -8.02
C THR A 215 10.93 -0.64 -6.58
N PHE A 216 10.04 -1.21 -5.76
CA PHE A 216 9.72 -0.70 -4.43
C PHE A 216 10.83 -0.94 -3.42
N ASN A 217 11.63 -1.99 -3.62
CA ASN A 217 12.67 -2.35 -2.68
C ASN A 217 14.05 -1.82 -3.07
N TRP A 218 14.17 -1.07 -4.18
CA TRP A 218 15.45 -0.49 -4.59
C TRP A 218 16.10 0.37 -3.50
N GLY A 219 15.27 0.96 -2.63
CA GLY A 219 15.69 1.64 -1.41
C GLY A 219 16.57 0.81 -0.48
N ALA A 220 16.44 -0.52 -0.49
CA ALA A 220 17.30 -1.43 0.27
C ALA A 220 18.76 -1.41 -0.19
N LEU A 221 19.03 -1.12 -1.47
CA LEU A 221 20.37 -0.94 -2.00
C LEU A 221 20.84 0.51 -1.81
N LEU A 222 19.94 1.45 -2.12
CA LEU A 222 20.25 2.87 -2.11
C LEU A 222 20.52 3.40 -0.68
N GLY A 223 19.79 2.92 0.33
CA GLY A 223 19.95 3.34 1.72
C GLY A 223 21.33 3.04 2.29
N TRP A 224 21.85 1.84 2.07
CA TRP A 224 23.18 1.43 2.53
C TRP A 224 24.26 2.24 1.83
N SER A 225 24.19 2.34 0.50
CA SER A 225 25.15 3.12 -0.27
C SER A 225 25.14 4.60 0.09
N ALA A 226 24.01 5.17 0.51
CA ALA A 226 23.93 6.55 0.95
C ALA A 226 24.77 6.81 2.20
N ILE A 227 24.86 5.82 3.10
CA ILE A 227 25.63 5.89 4.34
C ILE A 227 27.10 5.50 4.14
N LYS A 228 27.38 4.41 3.42
CA LYS A 228 28.74 3.85 3.29
C LYS A 228 29.49 4.30 2.03
N GLY A 229 28.82 4.96 1.07
CA GLY A 229 29.40 5.35 -0.22
C GLY A 229 29.58 4.20 -1.22
N SER A 230 29.18 2.98 -0.86
CA SER A 230 29.22 1.77 -1.69
C SER A 230 28.22 0.75 -1.15
N CYS A 231 27.87 -0.28 -1.94
CA CYS A 231 27.05 -1.40 -1.46
C CYS A 231 27.92 -2.54 -0.94
N ASP A 232 27.68 -2.98 0.29
CA ASP A 232 28.07 -4.32 0.71
C ASP A 232 27.02 -5.30 0.19
N TRP A 233 27.34 -5.99 -0.90
CA TRP A 233 26.41 -6.90 -1.56
C TRP A 233 26.04 -8.11 -0.68
N SER A 234 26.86 -8.48 0.30
CA SER A 234 26.54 -9.57 1.22
C SER A 234 25.34 -9.23 2.13
N VAL A 235 25.14 -7.95 2.45
CA VAL A 235 24.00 -7.48 3.24
C VAL A 235 22.88 -6.95 2.33
N CYS A 236 23.24 -6.13 1.34
CA CYS A 236 22.28 -5.41 0.50
C CYS A 236 21.45 -6.36 -0.37
N LEU A 237 22.06 -7.39 -0.96
CA LEU A 237 21.36 -8.29 -1.88
C LEU A 237 20.34 -9.18 -1.17
N PRO A 238 20.66 -9.84 -0.02
CA PRO A 238 19.66 -10.58 0.74
C PRO A 238 18.53 -9.68 1.26
N LEU A 239 18.85 -8.47 1.74
CA LEU A 239 17.83 -7.51 2.19
C LEU A 239 16.90 -7.08 1.05
N TYR A 240 17.45 -6.76 -0.11
CA TYR A 240 16.69 -6.42 -1.31
C TYR A 240 15.79 -7.58 -1.75
N PHE A 241 16.34 -8.79 -1.81
CA PHE A 241 15.59 -10.00 -2.12
C PHE A 241 14.42 -10.21 -1.14
N SER A 242 14.67 -10.07 0.17
CA SER A 242 13.62 -10.15 1.19
C SER A 242 12.52 -9.13 0.98
N GLY A 243 12.87 -7.90 0.64
CA GLY A 243 11.90 -6.86 0.31
C GLY A 243 11.05 -7.21 -0.93
N VAL A 244 11.66 -7.76 -1.97
CA VAL A 244 10.94 -8.22 -3.18
C VAL A 244 9.95 -9.33 -2.81
N MET A 245 10.39 -10.33 -2.03
CA MET A 245 9.52 -11.41 -1.55
C MET A 245 8.38 -10.86 -0.67
N TRP A 246 8.67 -9.90 0.19
CA TRP A 246 7.67 -9.20 0.99
C TRP A 246 6.61 -8.52 0.13
N THR A 247 7.03 -7.87 -0.97
CA THR A 247 6.13 -7.26 -1.94
C THR A 247 5.25 -8.29 -2.63
N LEU A 248 5.81 -9.44 -2.99
CA LEU A 248 5.03 -10.55 -3.53
C LEU A 248 3.97 -11.02 -2.54
N VAL A 249 4.26 -11.05 -1.23
CA VAL A 249 3.27 -11.42 -0.21
C VAL A 249 2.13 -10.40 -0.17
N TYR A 250 2.42 -9.13 0.14
CA TYR A 250 1.36 -8.16 0.40
C TYR A 250 0.61 -7.75 -0.88
N ASP A 251 1.29 -7.67 -2.04
CA ASP A 251 0.69 -7.17 -3.28
C ASP A 251 -0.16 -8.25 -3.96
N THR A 252 0.21 -9.53 -3.78
CA THR A 252 -0.66 -10.65 -4.16
C THR A 252 -1.95 -10.66 -3.34
N ILE A 253 -1.87 -10.41 -2.02
CA ILE A 253 -3.06 -10.28 -1.18
C ILE A 253 -3.92 -9.10 -1.64
N TYR A 254 -3.29 -7.96 -1.92
CA TYR A 254 -3.98 -6.76 -2.38
C TYR A 254 -4.68 -6.95 -3.73
N ALA A 255 -4.06 -7.68 -4.67
CA ALA A 255 -4.62 -7.90 -6.01
C ALA A 255 -5.98 -8.61 -5.99
N HIS A 256 -6.28 -9.40 -4.96
CA HIS A 256 -7.57 -10.08 -4.80
C HIS A 256 -8.74 -9.16 -4.39
N GLN A 257 -8.49 -7.86 -4.18
CA GLN A 257 -9.57 -6.89 -4.00
C GLN A 257 -10.31 -6.55 -5.28
N GLU A 258 -9.67 -6.78 -6.44
CA GLU A 258 -10.25 -6.41 -7.72
C GLU A 258 -11.02 -7.62 -8.27
N ASP A 259 -12.36 -7.49 -8.36
CA ASP A 259 -13.26 -8.55 -8.81
C ASP A 259 -12.88 -9.16 -10.17
N ASP A 260 -12.21 -8.36 -11.01
CA ASP A 260 -11.77 -8.73 -12.36
C ASP A 260 -10.41 -9.46 -12.40
N ILE A 261 -9.58 -9.35 -11.36
CA ILE A 261 -8.22 -9.92 -11.33
C ILE A 261 -8.19 -11.12 -10.38
N LYS A 262 -8.63 -12.28 -10.86
CA LYS A 262 -8.36 -13.56 -10.18
C LYS A 262 -6.89 -13.94 -10.38
N VAL A 263 -6.01 -13.41 -9.52
CA VAL A 263 -4.64 -13.89 -9.42
C VAL A 263 -4.71 -15.34 -8.90
N GLY A 264 -4.35 -16.33 -9.71
CA GLY A 264 -4.44 -17.76 -9.35
C GLY A 264 -3.44 -18.24 -8.28
N VAL A 265 -2.85 -17.32 -7.51
CA VAL A 265 -1.79 -17.63 -6.54
C VAL A 265 -2.42 -18.20 -5.27
N LYS A 266 -2.13 -19.47 -5.00
CA LYS A 266 -2.63 -20.20 -3.82
C LYS A 266 -1.84 -19.79 -2.56
N SER A 267 -2.44 -20.03 -1.39
CA SER A 267 -1.81 -19.84 -0.07
C SER A 267 -0.42 -20.49 0.05
N THR A 268 -0.20 -21.65 -0.60
CA THR A 268 1.12 -22.32 -0.65
C THR A 268 2.24 -21.45 -1.23
N ALA A 269 1.94 -20.64 -2.25
CA ALA A 269 2.92 -19.74 -2.84
C ALA A 269 3.24 -18.56 -1.91
N LEU A 270 2.24 -18.03 -1.20
CA LEU A 270 2.45 -16.99 -0.19
C LEU A 270 3.37 -17.48 0.93
N SER A 271 3.18 -18.72 1.41
CA SER A 271 4.06 -19.33 2.40
C SER A 271 5.50 -19.48 1.87
N GLY A 272 5.67 -19.86 0.61
CA GLY A 272 6.99 -19.92 -0.04
C GLY A 272 7.70 -18.56 -0.07
N PHE A 273 6.96 -17.48 -0.38
CA PHE A 273 7.52 -16.12 -0.34
C PHE A 273 7.87 -15.67 1.07
N VAL A 274 7.07 -16.02 2.09
CA VAL A 274 7.42 -15.73 3.49
C VAL A 274 8.69 -16.45 3.91
N VAL A 275 8.83 -17.74 3.59
CA VAL A 275 10.06 -18.49 3.89
C VAL A 275 11.27 -17.84 3.20
N ALA A 276 11.15 -17.50 1.91
CA ALA A 276 12.20 -16.83 1.17
C ALA A 276 12.56 -15.45 1.76
N MET A 277 11.55 -14.66 2.13
CA MET A 277 11.73 -13.38 2.81
C MET A 277 12.50 -13.55 4.13
N MET A 278 12.08 -14.48 4.98
CA MET A 278 12.71 -14.71 6.28
C MET A 278 14.16 -15.20 6.12
N SER A 279 14.44 -16.10 5.18
CA SER A 279 15.80 -16.57 4.89
C SER A 279 16.73 -15.43 4.50
N GLY A 280 16.28 -14.52 3.63
CA GLY A 280 17.08 -13.35 3.24
C GLY A 280 17.29 -12.35 4.39
N LEU A 281 16.31 -12.19 5.29
CA LEU A 281 16.44 -11.30 6.46
C LEU A 281 17.41 -11.88 7.49
N VAL A 282 17.39 -13.20 7.70
CA VAL A 282 18.38 -13.88 8.55
C VAL A 282 19.77 -13.73 7.95
N LEU A 283 19.93 -13.98 6.65
CA LEU A 283 21.22 -13.85 5.96
C LEU A 283 21.76 -12.41 6.01
N ALA A 284 20.92 -11.41 5.73
CA ALA A 284 21.29 -10.00 5.86
C ALA A 284 21.70 -9.65 7.29
N GLY A 285 20.97 -10.16 8.29
CA GLY A 285 21.28 -9.95 9.70
C GLY A 285 22.60 -10.57 10.12
N VAL A 286 22.87 -11.81 9.70
CA VAL A 286 24.15 -12.50 9.97
C VAL A 286 25.31 -11.75 9.34
N ASN A 287 25.20 -11.36 8.07
CA ASN A 287 26.26 -10.64 7.36
C ASN A 287 26.45 -9.22 7.88
N ALA A 288 25.41 -8.62 8.46
CA ALA A 288 25.49 -7.33 9.13
C ALA A 288 25.81 -7.46 10.63
N GLU A 289 26.19 -8.65 11.13
CA GLU A 289 26.54 -8.92 12.53
C GLU A 289 25.46 -8.46 13.54
N GLN A 290 24.19 -8.62 13.19
CA GLN A 290 23.07 -8.21 14.05
C GLN A 290 23.04 -8.98 15.37
N THR A 291 22.43 -8.35 16.38
CA THR A 291 22.36 -8.88 17.74
C THR A 291 20.99 -9.50 18.05
N LEU A 292 20.84 -10.06 19.27
CA LEU A 292 19.65 -10.80 19.68
C LEU A 292 18.29 -10.07 19.50
N PRO A 293 18.13 -8.76 19.77
CA PRO A 293 16.86 -8.06 19.55
C PRO A 293 16.36 -8.14 18.12
N TYR A 294 17.27 -8.06 17.14
CA TYR A 294 16.91 -8.15 15.73
C TYR A 294 16.24 -9.50 15.44
N TYR A 295 16.86 -10.60 15.89
CA TYR A 295 16.32 -11.95 15.69
C TYR A 295 15.04 -12.22 16.49
N ALA A 296 14.90 -11.63 17.68
CA ALA A 296 13.65 -11.69 18.45
C ALA A 296 12.50 -11.00 17.68
N VAL A 297 12.76 -9.83 17.10
CA VAL A 297 11.78 -9.14 16.23
C VAL A 297 11.49 -9.94 14.97
N LEU A 298 12.48 -10.57 14.34
CA LEU A 298 12.26 -11.44 13.17
C LEU A 298 11.31 -12.59 13.47
N THR A 299 11.37 -13.16 14.68
CA THR A 299 10.42 -14.20 15.10
C THR A 299 8.99 -13.63 15.16
N GLY A 300 8.82 -12.43 15.72
CA GLY A 300 7.53 -11.73 15.72
C GLY A 300 7.01 -11.40 14.30
N VAL A 301 7.91 -11.01 13.39
CA VAL A 301 7.58 -10.77 11.97
C VAL A 301 7.11 -12.06 11.29
N ALA A 302 7.80 -13.18 11.51
CA ALA A 302 7.41 -14.48 10.98
C ALA A 302 6.02 -14.89 11.49
N MET A 303 5.79 -14.78 12.80
CA MET A 303 4.48 -15.06 13.41
C MET A 303 3.37 -14.17 12.83
N HIS A 304 3.65 -12.87 12.64
CA HIS A 304 2.70 -11.94 12.05
C HIS A 304 2.32 -12.32 10.61
N LEU A 305 3.32 -12.66 9.77
CA LEU A 305 3.11 -13.07 8.39
C LEU A 305 2.38 -14.41 8.29
N THR A 306 2.76 -15.40 9.10
CA THR A 306 2.08 -16.69 9.16
C THR A 306 0.62 -16.53 9.59
N ASN A 307 0.35 -15.73 10.62
CA ASN A 307 -1.02 -15.43 11.04
C ASN A 307 -1.80 -14.66 9.96
N GLN A 308 -1.14 -13.72 9.27
CA GLN A 308 -1.74 -13.00 8.15
C GLN A 308 -2.18 -13.95 7.05
N ILE A 309 -1.35 -14.92 6.64
CA ILE A 309 -1.68 -15.92 5.61
C ILE A 309 -2.75 -16.90 6.11
N TYR A 310 -2.64 -17.38 7.34
CA TYR A 310 -3.57 -18.37 7.89
C TYR A 310 -5.00 -17.84 8.03
N THR A 311 -5.15 -16.58 8.43
CA THR A 311 -6.46 -15.95 8.65
C THR A 311 -6.99 -15.19 7.43
N LEU A 312 -6.27 -15.22 6.30
CA LEU A 312 -6.65 -14.49 5.09
C LEU A 312 -7.90 -15.06 4.44
N ASP A 313 -8.93 -14.24 4.29
CA ASP A 313 -10.08 -14.53 3.45
C ASP A 313 -10.00 -13.76 2.13
N ILE A 314 -9.49 -14.44 1.11
CA ILE A 314 -9.28 -13.89 -0.24
C ILE A 314 -10.59 -13.37 -0.88
N ASN A 315 -11.74 -13.92 -0.49
CA ASN A 315 -13.03 -13.54 -1.08
C ASN A 315 -13.64 -12.30 -0.40
N LYS A 316 -12.98 -11.74 0.63
CA LYS A 316 -13.41 -10.54 1.33
C LYS A 316 -12.44 -9.39 1.05
N PRO A 317 -12.76 -8.47 0.11
CA PRO A 317 -11.88 -7.35 -0.22
C PRO A 317 -11.45 -6.49 0.97
N GLU A 318 -12.33 -6.33 1.97
CA GLU A 318 -12.02 -5.61 3.21
C GLU A 318 -10.91 -6.29 4.04
N ASP A 319 -10.89 -7.63 4.09
CA ASP A 319 -9.85 -8.36 4.80
C ASP A 319 -8.51 -8.22 4.08
N CYS A 320 -8.51 -8.41 2.75
CA CYS A 320 -7.34 -8.15 1.90
C CYS A 320 -6.78 -6.75 2.12
N TRP A 321 -7.65 -5.72 2.26
CA TRP A 321 -7.21 -4.35 2.54
C TRP A 321 -6.60 -4.20 3.92
N LYS A 322 -7.21 -4.78 4.95
CA LYS A 322 -6.68 -4.75 6.31
C LYS A 322 -5.31 -5.42 6.39
N LYS A 323 -5.13 -6.58 5.74
CA LYS A 323 -3.84 -7.29 5.66
C LYS A 323 -2.80 -6.48 4.89
N PHE A 324 -3.17 -5.90 3.75
CA PHE A 324 -2.27 -5.04 2.98
C PHE A 324 -1.79 -3.84 3.83
N VAL A 325 -2.70 -3.15 4.53
CA VAL A 325 -2.36 -2.01 5.38
C VAL A 325 -1.52 -2.41 6.59
N SER A 326 -1.71 -3.61 7.16
CA SER A 326 -0.92 -4.07 8.31
C SER A 326 0.57 -4.23 8.01
N ASN A 327 0.95 -4.35 6.73
CA ASN A 327 2.35 -4.45 6.32
C ASN A 327 3.17 -3.19 6.66
N ARG A 328 2.55 -2.00 6.74
CA ARG A 328 3.24 -0.83 7.30
C ARG A 328 3.80 -1.11 8.69
N ASN A 329 2.98 -1.74 9.56
CA ASN A 329 3.37 -2.01 10.93
C ASN A 329 4.47 -3.09 10.98
N LEU A 330 4.41 -4.10 10.11
CA LEU A 330 5.49 -5.09 9.96
C LEU A 330 6.82 -4.39 9.66
N GLY A 331 6.85 -3.51 8.67
CA GLY A 331 8.10 -2.85 8.32
C GLY A 331 8.61 -1.87 9.38
N LEU A 332 7.70 -1.22 10.12
CA LEU A 332 8.08 -0.40 11.28
C LEU A 332 8.67 -1.26 12.42
N LEU A 333 8.09 -2.43 12.68
CA LEU A 333 8.62 -3.37 13.67
C LEU A 333 10.02 -3.85 13.27
N LEU A 334 10.22 -4.23 12.00
CA LEU A 334 11.52 -4.64 11.49
C LEU A 334 12.56 -3.51 11.62
N PHE A 335 12.19 -2.28 11.25
CA PHE A 335 13.04 -1.11 11.42
C PHE A 335 13.45 -0.92 12.89
N LEU A 336 12.49 -0.99 13.83
CA LEU A 336 12.77 -0.89 15.26
C LEU A 336 13.71 -1.99 15.74
N GLY A 337 13.49 -3.24 15.29
CA GLY A 337 14.36 -4.37 15.62
C GLY A 337 15.81 -4.19 15.15
N ILE A 338 16.00 -3.63 13.95
CA ILE A 338 17.33 -3.28 13.43
C ILE A 338 17.98 -2.19 14.29
N VAL A 339 17.24 -1.12 14.62
CA VAL A 339 17.78 -0.01 15.42
C VAL A 339 18.19 -0.52 16.81
N VAL A 340 17.31 -1.24 17.51
CA VAL A 340 17.61 -1.79 18.84
C VAL A 340 18.74 -2.81 18.76
N GLY A 341 18.78 -3.62 17.70
CA GLY A 341 19.88 -4.56 17.46
C GLY A 341 21.23 -3.85 17.29
N ASN A 342 21.27 -2.78 16.50
CA ASN A 342 22.49 -1.99 16.30
C ASN A 342 22.96 -1.25 17.54
N LEU A 343 22.05 -0.72 18.36
CA LEU A 343 22.40 -0.06 19.62
C LEU A 343 23.07 -1.01 20.62
N TRP A 344 22.85 -2.32 20.46
CA TRP A 344 23.45 -3.34 21.31
C TRP A 344 24.72 -3.95 20.73
N LYS A 345 25.18 -3.50 19.56
CA LYS A 345 26.49 -3.86 19.03
C LYS A 345 27.57 -3.09 19.78
N GLU A 346 28.64 -3.79 20.12
CA GLU A 346 29.84 -3.24 20.76
C GLU A 346 30.81 -2.62 19.74
#